data_AF-A0A3L9HQ31-F1
#
_entry.id   AF-A0A3L9HQ31-F1
#
_cell.length_a   1.000
_cell.length_b   1.000
_cell.length_c   1.000
_cell.angle_alpha   90.00
_cell.angle_beta   90.00
_cell.angle_gamma   90.00
#
_symmetry.space_group_name_H-M   'P 1'
#
loop_
_entity.id
_entity.type
_entity.pdbx_description
1 polymer ?
#
loop_
_entity_poly.entity_id
_entity_poly.type
_entity_poly.pdbx_seq_one_letter_code
_entity_poly.pdbx_strand_id
1 'polypeptide(L)'
;ATSDEMVSLMTKGGYDLVTASGDASLRLIMGKRVQPINTALIPNWKTLDPRVVKGDWFNVGGKVYGTPYQWGPNLLMYNTKTFPTPPDSWQVVFVEQNLPDGKSNKGRVQAYDGPIYIADAALFVKATQPQLGISDPYQLTEEQYQAVLKVLRAQHSLIHRYWHDTTVQMS
;
A
#
# COMPACT_ATOMS: atom_id res chain seq x y z
N ALA A 1 -4.07 -7.47 -8.71
CA ALA A 1 -3.17 -8.38 -7.96
C ALA A 1 -2.44 -7.58 -6.90
N THR A 2 -2.35 -8.11 -5.68
CA THR A 2 -1.48 -7.54 -4.62
C THR A 2 -0.01 -7.77 -4.96
N SER A 3 0.88 -7.05 -4.26
CA SER A 3 2.33 -7.29 -4.33
C SER A 3 2.70 -8.74 -3.96
N ASP A 4 2.02 -9.35 -2.99
CA ASP A 4 2.23 -10.76 -2.62
C ASP A 4 1.86 -11.74 -3.74
N GLU A 5 0.74 -11.49 -4.43
CA GLU A 5 0.35 -12.28 -5.60
C GLU A 5 1.35 -12.13 -6.75
N MET A 6 1.83 -10.91 -7.01
CA MET A 6 2.85 -10.66 -8.04
C MET A 6 4.15 -11.42 -7.72
N VAL A 7 4.59 -11.44 -6.46
CA VAL A 7 5.77 -12.21 -6.04
C VAL A 7 5.55 -13.72 -6.22
N SER A 8 4.35 -14.21 -5.89
CA SER A 8 3.98 -15.62 -6.10
C SER A 8 3.99 -16.01 -7.58
N LEU A 9 3.38 -15.20 -8.44
CA LEU A 9 3.34 -15.43 -9.90
C LEU A 9 4.75 -15.43 -10.51
N MET A 10 5.57 -14.43 -10.19
CA MET A 10 6.94 -14.35 -10.69
C MET A 10 7.84 -15.48 -10.19
N THR A 11 7.53 -16.07 -9.03
CA THR A 11 8.26 -17.24 -8.53
C THR A 11 7.95 -18.51 -9.33
N LYS A 12 6.73 -18.64 -9.86
CA LYS A 12 6.34 -19.77 -10.72
C LYS A 12 6.93 -19.66 -12.12
N GLY A 13 7.23 -18.45 -12.57
CA GLY A 13 7.73 -18.18 -13.92
C GLY A 13 6.64 -18.22 -14.99
N GLY A 14 7.04 -18.07 -16.25
CA GLY A 14 6.11 -17.95 -17.39
C GLY A 14 5.64 -16.53 -17.69
N TYR A 15 6.22 -15.52 -17.03
CA TYR A 15 5.97 -14.10 -17.26
C TYR A 15 7.27 -13.38 -17.62
N ASP A 16 7.22 -12.53 -18.65
CA ASP A 16 8.38 -11.74 -19.07
C ASP A 16 8.59 -10.50 -18.19
N LEU A 17 7.51 -9.86 -17.76
CA LEU A 17 7.52 -8.57 -17.06
C LEU A 17 6.52 -8.53 -15.90
N VAL A 18 6.83 -7.67 -14.92
CA VAL A 18 5.94 -7.35 -13.79
C VAL A 18 6.08 -5.87 -13.43
N THR A 19 4.96 -5.18 -13.22
CA THR A 19 4.93 -3.81 -12.71
C THR A 19 4.93 -3.82 -11.18
N ALA A 20 6.07 -4.19 -10.59
CA ALA A 20 6.20 -4.40 -9.16
C ALA A 20 6.30 -3.09 -8.36
N SER A 21 5.48 -2.97 -7.32
CA SER A 21 5.59 -1.93 -6.29
C SER A 21 6.83 -2.11 -5.39
N GLY A 22 7.13 -1.10 -4.57
CA GLY A 22 8.28 -1.12 -3.64
C GLY A 22 8.32 -2.35 -2.73
N ASP A 23 7.16 -2.78 -2.23
CA ASP A 23 6.97 -3.94 -1.35
C ASP A 23 7.06 -5.31 -2.07
N ALA A 24 7.16 -5.33 -3.41
CA ALA A 24 7.47 -6.53 -4.21
C ALA A 24 8.88 -6.50 -4.82
N SER A 25 9.32 -5.34 -5.30
CA SER A 25 10.56 -5.15 -6.07
C SER A 25 11.80 -5.71 -5.37
N LEU A 26 12.08 -5.30 -4.13
CA LEU A 26 13.23 -5.80 -3.37
C LEU A 26 13.13 -7.31 -3.06
N ARG A 27 11.93 -7.84 -2.82
CA ARG A 27 11.71 -9.28 -2.61
C ARG A 27 12.09 -10.08 -3.87
N LEU A 28 11.71 -9.58 -5.04
CA LEU A 28 12.06 -10.19 -6.32
C LEU A 28 13.58 -10.13 -6.60
N ILE A 29 14.23 -9.00 -6.29
CA ILE A 29 15.68 -8.82 -6.48
C ILE A 29 16.45 -9.75 -5.53
N MET A 30 16.15 -9.73 -4.23
CA MET A 30 16.79 -10.59 -3.23
C MET A 30 16.51 -12.08 -3.52
N GLY A 31 15.30 -12.36 -4.00
CA GLY A 31 14.92 -13.68 -4.47
C GLY A 31 15.53 -14.07 -5.81
N LYS A 32 16.33 -13.25 -6.49
CA LYS A 32 16.88 -13.55 -7.84
C LYS A 32 15.80 -13.96 -8.85
N ARG A 33 14.60 -13.37 -8.76
CA ARG A 33 13.47 -13.64 -9.67
C ARG A 33 13.39 -12.66 -10.84
N VAL A 34 14.20 -11.60 -10.80
CA VAL A 34 14.38 -10.62 -11.86
C VAL A 34 15.86 -10.42 -12.15
N GLN A 35 16.19 -10.17 -13.40
CA GLN A 35 17.56 -9.88 -13.84
C GLN A 35 17.83 -8.37 -13.89
N PRO A 36 19.08 -7.94 -13.75
CA PRO A 36 19.42 -6.55 -14.04
C PRO A 36 19.22 -6.23 -15.53
N ILE A 37 18.95 -4.96 -15.82
CA ILE A 37 18.80 -4.44 -17.18
C ILE A 37 19.98 -3.51 -17.54
N ASN A 38 20.26 -3.41 -18.85
CA ASN A 38 21.17 -2.41 -19.37
C ASN A 38 20.38 -1.18 -19.82
N THR A 39 20.47 -0.08 -19.06
CA THR A 39 19.71 1.15 -19.32
C THR A 39 20.11 1.85 -20.63
N ALA A 40 21.31 1.57 -21.18
CA ALA A 40 21.72 2.08 -22.49
C ALA A 40 20.87 1.51 -23.64
N LEU A 41 20.20 0.38 -23.44
CA LEU A 41 19.28 -0.21 -24.41
C LEU A 41 17.87 0.41 -24.35
N ILE A 42 17.64 1.39 -23.47
CA ILE A 42 16.35 2.07 -23.28
C ILE A 42 16.54 3.55 -23.62
N PRO A 43 16.30 3.99 -24.88
CA PRO A 43 16.62 5.34 -25.34
C PRO A 43 15.99 6.47 -24.51
N ASN A 44 14.82 6.19 -23.93
CA ASN A 44 14.05 7.13 -23.11
C ASN A 44 14.47 7.13 -21.63
N TRP A 45 15.48 6.37 -21.22
CA TRP A 45 15.97 6.38 -19.83
C TRP A 45 16.33 7.79 -19.35
N LYS A 46 16.89 8.59 -20.25
CA LYS A 46 17.30 9.99 -20.00
C LYS A 46 16.13 10.93 -19.67
N THR A 47 14.88 10.53 -19.90
CA THR A 47 13.70 11.36 -19.62
C THR A 47 13.05 11.03 -18.28
N LEU A 48 13.60 10.08 -17.51
CA LEU A 48 13.09 9.73 -16.20
C LEU A 48 13.28 10.87 -15.20
N ASP A 49 12.29 11.05 -14.33
CA ASP A 49 12.31 12.06 -13.28
C ASP A 49 13.48 11.80 -12.30
N PRO A 50 14.28 12.82 -11.94
CA PRO A 50 15.38 12.69 -10.99
C PRO A 50 14.99 12.08 -9.64
N ARG A 51 13.74 12.26 -9.21
CA ARG A 51 13.23 11.72 -7.94
C ARG A 51 13.13 10.20 -7.92
N VAL A 52 13.00 9.56 -9.09
CA VAL A 52 12.76 8.11 -9.18
C VAL A 52 13.89 7.36 -9.87
N VAL A 53 14.65 7.98 -10.76
CA VAL A 53 15.64 7.29 -11.62
C VAL A 53 16.71 6.51 -10.84
N LYS A 54 17.00 6.89 -9.60
CA LYS A 54 17.96 6.23 -8.70
C LYS A 54 17.32 5.66 -7.42
N GLY A 55 16.02 5.38 -7.45
CA GLY A 55 15.31 4.79 -6.31
C GLY A 55 15.95 3.49 -5.83
N ASP A 56 16.20 3.37 -4.54
CA ASP A 56 16.82 2.20 -3.90
C ASP A 56 15.95 0.93 -4.02
N TRP A 57 14.65 1.09 -4.21
CA TRP A 57 13.71 -0.01 -4.44
C TRP A 57 13.97 -0.81 -5.74
N PHE A 58 14.73 -0.28 -6.70
CA PHE A 58 15.12 -1.03 -7.92
C PHE A 58 16.58 -0.83 -8.36
N ASN A 59 17.36 0.01 -7.66
CA ASN A 59 18.79 0.16 -7.85
C ASN A 59 19.52 -0.48 -6.66
N VAL A 60 20.07 -1.69 -6.86
CA VAL A 60 20.67 -2.47 -5.77
C VAL A 60 22.06 -2.95 -6.17
N GLY A 61 23.05 -2.73 -5.29
CA GLY A 61 24.43 -3.20 -5.52
C GLY A 61 25.05 -2.69 -6.83
N GLY A 62 24.76 -1.45 -7.22
CA GLY A 62 25.25 -0.84 -8.46
C GLY A 62 24.58 -1.34 -9.74
N LYS A 63 23.51 -2.13 -9.64
CA LYS A 63 22.74 -2.66 -10.77
C LYS A 63 21.31 -2.10 -10.78
N VAL A 64 20.76 -1.94 -11.99
CA VAL A 64 19.39 -1.47 -12.23
C VAL A 64 18.50 -2.67 -12.55
N TYR A 65 17.38 -2.84 -11.86
CA TYR A 65 16.53 -4.03 -11.96
C TYR A 65 15.18 -3.80 -12.64
N GLY A 66 14.92 -2.61 -13.18
CA GLY A 66 13.69 -2.30 -13.89
C GLY A 66 13.62 -0.87 -14.38
N THR A 67 12.56 -0.56 -15.12
CA THR A 67 12.26 0.79 -15.61
C THR A 67 11.09 1.36 -14.82
N PRO A 68 11.21 2.56 -14.20
CA PRO A 68 10.09 3.21 -13.52
C PRO A 68 8.88 3.36 -14.45
N TYR A 69 7.69 3.05 -13.93
CA TYR A 69 6.45 3.11 -14.71
C TYR A 69 5.52 4.22 -14.21
N GLN A 70 5.02 4.11 -12.98
CA GLN A 70 4.12 5.07 -12.35
C GLN A 70 4.40 5.17 -10.85
N TRP A 71 3.95 6.24 -10.22
CA TRP A 71 3.89 6.42 -8.76
C TRP A 71 2.60 7.14 -8.39
N GLY A 72 2.08 6.91 -7.18
CA GLY A 72 0.84 7.54 -6.73
C GLY A 72 0.49 7.18 -5.29
N PRO A 73 -0.45 7.91 -4.67
CA PRO A 73 -0.88 7.67 -3.30
C PRO A 73 -2.03 6.64 -3.22
N ASN A 74 -2.16 6.00 -2.06
CA ASN A 74 -3.42 5.41 -1.60
C ASN A 74 -4.29 6.53 -1.00
N LEU A 75 -5.51 6.72 -1.51
CA LEU A 75 -6.40 7.81 -1.11
C LEU A 75 -7.64 7.29 -0.36
N LEU A 76 -8.24 8.16 0.44
CA LEU A 76 -9.55 7.93 1.05
C LEU A 76 -10.64 8.13 0.00
N MET A 77 -11.18 7.04 -0.53
CA MET A 77 -12.35 7.07 -1.41
C MET A 77 -13.64 7.06 -0.58
N TYR A 78 -14.60 7.92 -0.93
CA TYR A 78 -15.85 8.09 -0.17
C TYR A 78 -17.04 8.42 -1.07
N ASN A 79 -18.25 8.20 -0.56
CA ASN A 79 -19.50 8.58 -1.24
C ASN A 79 -19.89 10.03 -0.87
N THR A 80 -19.93 10.92 -1.87
CA THR A 80 -20.24 12.35 -1.68
C THR A 80 -21.68 12.63 -1.23
N LYS A 81 -22.61 11.67 -1.37
CA LYS A 81 -23.96 11.79 -0.81
C LYS A 81 -23.96 11.53 0.70
N THR A 82 -23.09 10.63 1.18
CA THR A 82 -22.89 10.40 2.62
C THR A 82 -22.01 11.48 3.23
N PHE A 83 -21.04 12.02 2.47
CA PHE A 83 -20.17 13.11 2.88
C PHE A 83 -20.32 14.32 1.93
N PRO A 84 -21.34 15.18 2.14
CA PRO A 84 -21.48 16.42 1.37
C PRO A 84 -20.28 17.36 1.56
N THR A 85 -19.66 17.32 2.75
CA THR A 85 -18.35 17.89 3.01
C THR A 85 -17.32 16.75 3.00
N PRO A 86 -16.23 16.84 2.23
CA PRO A 86 -15.20 15.81 2.18
C PRO A 86 -14.65 15.47 3.58
N PRO A 87 -14.48 14.18 3.91
CA PRO A 87 -13.80 13.79 5.14
C PRO A 87 -12.32 14.18 5.08
N ASP A 88 -11.77 14.63 6.21
CA ASP A 88 -10.39 15.11 6.36
C ASP A 88 -9.51 14.17 7.21
N SER A 89 -10.07 13.04 7.68
CA SER A 89 -9.39 12.10 8.56
C SER A 89 -9.71 10.65 8.21
N TRP A 90 -8.69 9.79 8.27
CA TRP A 90 -8.81 8.35 8.14
C TRP A 90 -9.66 7.71 9.26
N GLN A 91 -9.99 8.44 10.33
CA GLN A 91 -10.83 7.91 11.42
C GLN A 91 -12.15 7.33 10.91
N VAL A 92 -12.70 7.85 9.81
CA VAL A 92 -14.00 7.43 9.25
C VAL A 92 -14.01 5.95 8.85
N VAL A 93 -12.84 5.35 8.59
CA VAL A 93 -12.69 3.91 8.31
C VAL A 93 -12.06 3.10 9.44
N PHE A 94 -11.46 3.74 10.47
CA PHE A 94 -10.75 3.04 11.55
C PHE A 94 -11.53 2.98 12.88
N VAL A 95 -12.43 3.94 13.14
CA VAL A 95 -13.11 4.10 14.43
C VAL A 95 -14.62 4.07 14.22
N GLU A 96 -15.33 3.29 15.04
CA GLU A 96 -16.80 3.23 15.01
C GLU A 96 -17.38 4.62 15.30
N GLN A 97 -18.20 5.13 14.38
CA GLN A 97 -18.87 6.41 14.53
C GLN A 97 -20.09 6.50 13.61
N ASN A 98 -21.00 7.44 13.90
CA ASN A 98 -22.02 7.82 12.92
C ASN A 98 -21.39 8.71 11.84
N LEU A 99 -21.71 8.39 10.58
CA LEU A 99 -21.37 9.21 9.43
C LEU A 99 -22.32 10.42 9.31
N PRO A 100 -22.06 11.38 8.41
CA PRO A 100 -22.92 12.57 8.28
C PRO A 100 -24.37 12.27 7.88
N ASP A 101 -24.65 11.07 7.35
CA ASP A 101 -26.02 10.59 7.08
C ASP A 101 -26.74 10.03 8.33
N GLY A 102 -26.14 10.16 9.51
CA GLY A 102 -26.69 9.76 10.81
C GLY A 102 -26.59 8.27 11.13
N LYS A 103 -26.03 7.45 10.23
CA LYS A 103 -25.90 5.99 10.42
C LYS A 103 -24.46 5.61 10.77
N SER A 104 -24.30 4.51 11.51
CA SER A 104 -22.97 3.95 11.81
C SER A 104 -22.20 3.58 10.54
N ASN A 105 -20.88 3.75 10.58
CA ASN A 105 -19.95 3.28 9.55
C ASN A 105 -19.72 1.76 9.57
N LYS A 106 -20.20 1.06 10.60
CA LYS A 106 -20.12 -0.39 10.74
C LYS A 106 -20.81 -1.11 9.58
N GLY A 107 -20.07 -2.00 8.92
CA GLY A 107 -20.53 -2.73 7.73
C GLY A 107 -20.67 -1.85 6.49
N ARG A 108 -20.11 -0.63 6.49
CA ARG A 108 -20.19 0.34 5.39
C ARG A 108 -18.84 0.88 4.93
N VAL A 109 -17.76 0.40 5.54
CA VAL A 109 -16.37 0.73 5.18
C VAL A 109 -15.63 -0.53 4.76
N GLN A 110 -14.54 -0.36 4.02
CA GLN A 110 -13.70 -1.44 3.53
C GLN A 110 -12.23 -1.12 3.81
N ALA A 111 -11.40 -2.16 3.84
CA ALA A 111 -9.95 -2.08 4.02
C ALA A 111 -9.27 -2.92 2.94
N TYR A 112 -8.03 -2.61 2.59
CA TYR A 112 -7.29 -3.40 1.62
C TYR A 112 -6.92 -4.78 2.22
N ASP A 113 -7.03 -5.83 1.42
CA ASP A 113 -6.68 -7.21 1.78
C ASP A 113 -5.17 -7.37 2.02
N GLY A 114 -4.35 -6.70 1.20
CA GLY A 114 -2.91 -6.86 1.25
C GLY A 114 -2.34 -6.51 2.63
N PRO A 115 -1.48 -7.36 3.23
CA PRO A 115 -0.89 -7.12 4.55
C PRO A 115 -0.18 -5.77 4.70
N ILE A 116 0.26 -5.17 3.59
CA ILE A 116 0.85 -3.83 3.56
C ILE A 116 -0.12 -2.74 4.08
N TYR A 117 -1.43 -3.00 4.17
CA TYR A 117 -2.42 -2.12 4.81
C TYR A 117 -2.13 -1.86 6.31
N ILE A 118 -1.29 -2.69 6.94
CA ILE A 118 -0.74 -2.41 8.28
C ILE A 118 0.00 -1.06 8.31
N ALA A 119 0.67 -0.65 7.22
CA ALA A 119 1.36 0.63 7.15
C ALA A 119 0.36 1.82 7.14
N ASP A 120 -0.80 1.68 6.50
CA ASP A 120 -1.88 2.69 6.55
C ASP A 120 -2.39 2.84 8.00
N ALA A 121 -2.58 1.72 8.70
CA ALA A 121 -2.95 1.74 10.11
C ALA A 121 -1.82 2.32 10.99
N ALA A 122 -0.56 2.05 10.68
CA ALA A 122 0.59 2.65 11.37
C ALA A 122 0.65 4.17 11.20
N LEU A 123 0.30 4.71 10.04
CA LEU A 123 0.15 6.15 9.84
C LEU A 123 -0.99 6.73 10.68
N PHE A 124 -2.13 6.03 10.78
CA PHE A 124 -3.23 6.45 11.65
C PHE A 124 -2.84 6.42 13.14
N VAL A 125 -2.14 5.38 13.60
CA VAL A 125 -1.61 5.31 14.98
C VAL A 125 -0.57 6.39 15.22
N LYS A 126 0.34 6.64 14.28
CA LYS A 126 1.33 7.71 14.36
C LYS A 126 0.69 9.08 14.62
N ALA A 127 -0.42 9.38 13.93
CA ALA A 127 -1.12 10.65 14.07
C ALA A 127 -1.95 10.74 15.37
N THR A 128 -2.57 9.64 15.79
CA THR A 128 -3.51 9.62 16.94
C THR A 128 -2.85 9.27 18.28
N GLN A 129 -1.68 8.64 18.24
CA GLN A 129 -0.90 8.21 19.40
C GLN A 129 0.58 8.58 19.21
N PRO A 130 0.92 9.88 19.05
CA PRO A 130 2.28 10.34 18.76
C PRO A 130 3.30 9.94 19.84
N GLN A 131 2.86 9.69 21.08
CA GLN A 131 3.69 9.20 22.17
C GLN A 131 4.38 7.85 21.89
N LEU A 132 3.84 7.04 20.96
CA LEU A 132 4.46 5.78 20.54
C LEU A 132 5.70 5.98 19.65
N GLY A 133 5.96 7.21 19.17
CA GLY A 133 7.18 7.52 18.42
C GLY A 133 7.31 6.80 17.08
N ILE A 134 6.19 6.40 16.45
CA ILE A 134 6.22 5.79 15.11
C ILE A 134 6.77 6.83 14.13
N SER A 135 7.92 6.52 13.51
CA SER A 135 8.54 7.38 12.49
C SER A 135 8.31 6.82 11.10
N ASP A 136 8.91 5.67 10.79
CA ASP A 136 8.69 4.93 9.56
C ASP A 136 7.57 3.90 9.78
N PRO A 137 6.42 4.00 9.06
CA PRO A 137 5.31 3.08 9.25
C PRO A 137 5.60 1.65 8.78
N TYR A 138 6.71 1.43 8.06
CA TYR A 138 7.16 0.10 7.62
C TYR A 138 8.14 -0.56 8.60
N GLN A 139 8.64 0.17 9.61
CA GLN A 139 9.61 -0.30 10.59
C GLN A 139 9.11 -0.06 12.01
N LEU A 140 8.35 -1.03 12.53
CA LEU A 140 7.69 -0.93 13.82
C LEU A 140 8.41 -1.78 14.87
N THR A 141 8.62 -1.21 16.06
CA THR A 141 8.96 -1.97 17.25
C THR A 141 7.77 -2.82 17.69
N GLU A 142 8.00 -3.82 18.57
CA GLU A 142 6.92 -4.69 19.05
C GLU A 142 5.77 -3.90 19.69
N GLU A 143 6.07 -2.89 20.52
CA GLU A 143 5.05 -2.06 21.16
C GLU A 143 4.21 -1.28 20.13
N GLN A 144 4.88 -0.65 19.16
CA GLN A 144 4.22 0.07 18.08
C GLN A 144 3.37 -0.87 17.22
N TYR A 145 3.89 -2.05 16.89
CA TYR A 145 3.20 -3.05 16.09
C TYR A 145 1.94 -3.56 16.80
N GLN A 146 2.02 -3.88 18.10
CA GLN A 146 0.84 -4.30 18.86
C GLN A 146 -0.22 -3.20 18.96
N ALA A 147 0.19 -1.93 19.06
CA ALA A 147 -0.74 -0.80 19.03
C ALA A 147 -1.47 -0.69 17.68
N VAL A 148 -0.75 -0.88 16.57
CA VAL A 148 -1.32 -0.92 15.22
C VAL A 148 -2.29 -2.10 15.06
N LEU A 149 -1.89 -3.30 15.52
CA LEU A 149 -2.77 -4.48 15.48
C LEU A 149 -4.02 -4.31 16.33
N LYS A 150 -3.94 -3.62 17.47
CA LYS A 150 -5.12 -3.30 18.30
C LYS A 150 -6.11 -2.44 17.53
N VAL A 151 -5.63 -1.43 16.79
CA VAL A 151 -6.48 -0.60 15.92
C VAL A 151 -7.09 -1.42 14.80
N LEU A 152 -6.31 -2.26 14.11
CA LEU A 152 -6.82 -3.13 13.03
C LEU A 152 -7.87 -4.13 13.52
N ARG A 153 -7.71 -4.70 14.72
CA ARG A 153 -8.72 -5.58 15.34
C ARG A 153 -10.01 -4.85 15.68
N ALA A 154 -9.92 -3.59 16.14
CA ALA A 154 -11.10 -2.76 16.35
C ALA A 154 -11.78 -2.42 15.00
N GLN A 155 -10.99 -2.00 14.02
CA GLN A 155 -11.45 -1.71 12.66
C GLN A 155 -12.16 -2.91 12.02
N HIS A 156 -11.66 -4.13 12.21
CA HIS A 156 -12.23 -5.35 11.65
C HIS A 156 -13.74 -5.47 11.89
N SER A 157 -14.22 -5.04 13.05
CA SER A 157 -15.65 -5.06 13.39
C SER A 157 -16.50 -4.11 12.54
N LEU A 158 -15.88 -3.18 11.82
CA LEU A 158 -16.50 -2.20 10.91
C LEU A 158 -16.47 -2.64 9.45
N ILE A 159 -15.53 -3.52 9.09
CA ILE A 159 -15.23 -3.84 7.70
C ILE A 159 -16.35 -4.68 7.09
N HIS A 160 -16.96 -4.16 6.01
CA HIS A 160 -17.88 -4.91 5.18
C HIS A 160 -17.16 -6.00 4.38
N ARG A 161 -15.99 -5.66 3.83
CA ARG A 161 -15.16 -6.54 2.99
C ARG A 161 -13.73 -6.03 2.99
N TYR A 162 -12.77 -6.95 3.02
CA TYR A 162 -11.40 -6.66 2.62
C TYR A 162 -11.28 -6.74 1.09
N TRP A 163 -10.96 -5.61 0.45
CA TRP A 163 -10.98 -5.51 -1.02
C TRP A 163 -9.62 -5.88 -1.62
N HIS A 164 -9.64 -6.43 -2.83
CA HIS A 164 -8.46 -6.96 -3.51
C HIS A 164 -8.49 -6.71 -5.02
N ASP A 165 -9.56 -7.18 -5.68
CA ASP A 165 -9.69 -7.15 -7.13
C ASP A 165 -10.55 -5.96 -7.61
N THR A 166 -10.03 -5.21 -8.57
CA THR A 166 -10.74 -4.13 -9.29
C THR A 166 -11.96 -4.63 -10.08
N THR A 167 -12.03 -5.91 -10.41
CA THR A 167 -13.15 -6.57 -11.13
C THR A 167 -14.18 -7.19 -10.19
N VAL A 168 -13.82 -7.58 -8.97
CA VAL A 168 -14.77 -8.03 -7.93
C VAL A 168 -15.45 -6.84 -7.25
N GLN A 169 -14.88 -5.64 -7.38
CA GLN A 169 -15.43 -4.40 -6.82
C GLN A 169 -16.72 -3.90 -7.52
N MET A 170 -17.04 -4.42 -8.71
CA MET A 170 -18.20 -4.01 -9.52
C MET A 170 -19.39 -4.98 -9.48
N SER A 171 -19.31 -6.09 -8.72
CA SER A 171 -20.38 -7.09 -8.58
C SER A 171 -21.01 -7.10 -7.20
#